data_AF-A0A1U7NPC0-F1
#
_entry.id   AF-A0A1U7NPC0-F1
#
_cell.length_a   1.000
_cell.length_b   1.000
_cell.length_c   1.000
_cell.angle_alpha   90.00
_cell.angle_beta   90.00
_cell.angle_gamma   90.00
#
_symmetry.space_group_name_H-M   'P 1'
#
loop_
_entity.id
_entity.type
_entity.pdbx_description
1 polymer ?
#
loop_
_entity_poly.entity_id
_entity_poly.type
_entity_poly.pdbx_seq_one_letter_code
_entity_poly.pdbx_strand_id
1 'polypeptide(L)'
;MEQEQIMNDRNNDKLRNRFFKIAYILFVLAFNALLFFLREHGFAWEASVFSYLFLTILSVLWPAYLYFKTKNKENLLLIVFALAIWGLPLLSTLTKGR
;
A
#
# COMPACT_ATOMS: atom_id res chain seq x y z
N MET A 1 -20.21 -13.40 33.60
CA MET A 1 -19.63 -12.04 33.56
C MET A 1 -18.28 -12.00 32.85
N GLU A 2 -17.18 -12.60 33.36
CA GLU A 2 -15.89 -12.58 32.62
C GLU A 2 -15.93 -13.26 31.25
N GLN A 3 -16.58 -14.42 31.13
CA GLN A 3 -16.67 -15.12 29.83
C GLN A 3 -17.51 -14.37 28.79
N GLU A 4 -18.51 -13.58 29.21
CA GLU A 4 -19.30 -12.76 28.31
C GLU A 4 -18.50 -11.55 27.80
N GLN A 5 -17.69 -10.91 28.67
CA GLN A 5 -16.79 -9.85 28.25
C GLN A 5 -15.74 -10.35 27.25
N ILE A 6 -15.08 -11.48 27.53
CA ILE A 6 -14.09 -12.08 26.62
C ILE A 6 -14.72 -12.42 25.26
N MET A 7 -15.95 -12.93 25.26
CA MET A 7 -16.65 -13.28 24.03
C MET A 7 -17.10 -12.04 23.24
N ASN A 8 -17.47 -10.96 23.93
CA ASN A 8 -17.82 -9.68 23.32
C ASN A 8 -16.60 -9.00 22.68
N ASP A 9 -15.44 -9.03 23.36
CA ASP A 9 -14.18 -8.49 22.83
C ASP A 9 -13.72 -9.23 21.56
N ARG A 10 -13.80 -10.57 21.56
CA ARG A 10 -13.49 -11.37 20.36
C ARG A 10 -14.42 -11.06 19.19
N ASN A 11 -15.71 -10.85 19.47
CA ASN A 11 -16.68 -10.49 18.42
C ASN A 11 -16.39 -9.10 17.86
N ASN A 12 -16.03 -8.14 18.71
CA ASN A 12 -15.66 -6.79 18.30
C ASN A 12 -14.37 -6.80 17.43
N ASP A 13 -13.35 -7.55 17.83
CA ASP A 13 -12.14 -7.75 17.03
C ASP A 13 -12.42 -8.37 15.66
N LYS A 14 -13.30 -9.38 15.61
CA LYS A 14 -13.72 -10.03 14.37
C LYS A 14 -14.48 -9.06 13.46
N LEU A 15 -15.35 -8.23 14.02
CA LEU A 15 -16.11 -7.22 13.29
C LEU A 15 -15.19 -6.13 12.73
N ARG A 16 -14.25 -5.65 13.55
CA ARG A 16 -13.20 -4.69 13.16
C ARG A 16 -12.34 -5.23 12.01
N ASN A 17 -11.92 -6.49 12.08
CA ASN A 17 -11.15 -7.13 11.00
C ASN A 17 -11.97 -7.27 9.71
N ARG A 18 -13.27 -7.62 9.79
CA ARG A 18 -14.15 -7.65 8.61
C ARG A 18 -14.34 -6.27 8.01
N PHE A 19 -14.54 -5.24 8.83
CA PHE A 19 -14.65 -3.86 8.38
C PHE A 19 -13.38 -3.42 7.64
N PHE A 20 -12.20 -3.66 8.21
CA PHE A 20 -10.92 -3.33 7.55
C PHE A 20 -10.75 -4.05 6.22
N LYS A 21 -11.16 -5.32 6.12
CA LYS A 21 -11.14 -6.05 4.83
C LYS A 21 -12.06 -5.42 3.79
N ILE A 22 -13.29 -5.06 4.19
CA ILE A 22 -14.26 -4.41 3.28
C ILE A 22 -13.74 -3.03 2.85
N ALA A 23 -13.26 -2.22 3.80
CA ALA A 23 -12.69 -0.91 3.53
C ALA A 23 -11.48 -1.00 2.59
N TYR A 24 -10.61 -2.00 2.76
CA TYR A 24 -9.50 -2.26 1.86
C TYR A 24 -9.96 -2.58 0.43
N ILE A 25 -10.95 -3.46 0.26
CA ILE A 25 -11.50 -3.79 -1.05
C ILE A 25 -12.10 -2.54 -1.72
N LEU A 26 -12.90 -1.77 -0.99
CA LEU A 26 -13.49 -0.52 -1.49
C LEU A 26 -12.41 0.50 -1.87
N PHE A 27 -11.37 0.63 -1.06
CA PHE A 27 -10.23 1.49 -1.33
C PHE A 27 -9.52 1.07 -2.63
N VAL A 28 -9.24 -0.22 -2.81
CA VAL A 28 -8.59 -0.74 -4.03
C VAL A 28 -9.44 -0.47 -5.26
N LEU A 29 -10.76 -0.68 -5.19
CA LEU A 29 -11.67 -0.39 -6.30
C LEU A 29 -11.71 1.10 -6.64
N ALA A 30 -11.86 1.96 -5.62
CA ALA A 30 -11.90 3.41 -5.81
C ALA A 30 -10.56 3.95 -6.36
N PHE A 31 -9.43 3.45 -5.86
CA PHE A 31 -8.11 3.83 -6.33
C PHE A 31 -7.90 3.44 -7.81
N ASN A 32 -8.29 2.22 -8.19
CA ASN A 32 -8.22 1.81 -9.60
C ASN A 32 -9.15 2.66 -10.48
N ALA A 33 -10.38 2.91 -10.05
CA ALA A 33 -11.32 3.76 -10.79
C ALA A 33 -10.76 5.18 -11.01
N LEU A 34 -10.12 5.76 -9.98
CA LEU A 34 -9.44 7.05 -10.09
C LEU A 34 -8.29 7.02 -11.11
N LEU A 35 -7.46 5.97 -11.09
CA LEU A 35 -6.38 5.82 -12.06
C LEU A 35 -6.88 5.68 -13.50
N PHE A 36 -7.96 4.91 -13.71
CA PHE A 36 -8.62 4.79 -15.02
C PHE A 36 -9.20 6.13 -15.48
N PHE A 37 -9.90 6.83 -14.59
CA PHE A 37 -10.47 8.16 -14.88
C PHE A 37 -9.39 9.17 -15.30
N LEU A 38 -8.28 9.26 -14.55
CA LEU A 38 -7.15 10.12 -14.90
C LEU A 38 -6.58 9.74 -16.27
N ARG A 39 -6.43 8.44 -16.55
CA ARG A 39 -5.93 7.96 -17.84
C ARG A 39 -6.86 8.32 -19.01
N GLU A 40 -8.17 8.21 -18.83
CA GLU A 40 -9.16 8.54 -19.88
C GLU A 40 -9.24 10.05 -20.16
N HIS A 41 -8.94 10.89 -19.18
CA HIS A 41 -8.91 12.35 -19.33
C HIS A 41 -7.56 12.93 -19.78
N GLY A 42 -6.68 12.10 -20.34
CA GLY A 42 -5.39 12.53 -20.90
C GLY A 42 -4.25 12.61 -19.88
N PHE A 43 -4.51 12.34 -18.60
CA PHE A 43 -3.51 12.32 -17.53
C PHE A 43 -2.90 10.91 -17.33
N ALA A 44 -2.67 10.19 -18.44
CA ALA A 44 -2.15 8.82 -18.40
C ALA A 44 -0.75 8.73 -17.78
N TRP A 45 0.06 9.78 -17.95
CA TRP A 45 1.39 9.87 -17.36
C TRP A 45 1.32 10.09 -15.86
N GLU A 46 0.50 11.04 -15.39
CA GLU A 46 0.29 11.35 -13.98
C GLU A 46 -0.30 10.15 -13.23
N ALA A 47 -1.25 9.44 -13.84
CA ALA A 47 -1.80 8.21 -13.29
C ALA A 47 -0.72 7.13 -13.09
N SER A 48 0.20 6.99 -14.06
CA SER A 48 1.30 6.05 -13.97
C SER A 48 2.30 6.44 -12.87
N VAL A 49 2.71 7.71 -12.84
CA VAL A 49 3.60 8.25 -11.79
C VAL A 49 2.99 8.06 -10.41
N PHE A 50 1.72 8.44 -10.23
CA PHE A 50 1.03 8.34 -8.96
C PHE A 50 0.89 6.89 -8.49
N SER A 51 0.57 5.97 -9.40
CA SER A 51 0.48 4.53 -9.09
C SER A 51 1.81 3.96 -8.62
N TYR A 52 2.89 4.17 -9.37
CA TYR A 52 4.21 3.66 -8.99
C TYR A 52 4.75 4.32 -7.71
N LEU A 53 4.48 5.62 -7.52
CA LEU A 53 4.85 6.34 -6.29
C LEU A 53 4.12 5.76 -5.08
N PHE A 54 2.81 5.55 -5.20
CA PHE A 54 2.00 4.96 -4.13
C PHE A 54 2.49 3.55 -3.77
N LEU A 55 2.70 2.68 -4.77
CA LEU A 55 3.19 1.31 -4.56
C LEU A 55 4.59 1.29 -3.94
N THR A 56 5.47 2.20 -4.35
CA THR A 56 6.82 2.34 -3.77
C THR A 56 6.72 2.69 -2.28
N ILE A 57 5.92 3.69 -1.93
CA ILE A 57 5.75 4.11 -0.52
C ILE A 57 5.19 2.96 0.31
N LEU A 58 4.09 2.35 -0.14
CA LEU A 58 3.42 1.28 0.60
C LEU A 58 4.33 0.06 0.84
N SER A 59 5.11 -0.30 -0.18
CA SER A 59 6.00 -1.46 -0.13
C SER A 59 7.26 -1.21 0.70
N VAL A 60 7.71 0.05 0.83
CA VAL A 60 8.93 0.42 1.56
C VAL A 60 8.64 0.83 3.01
N LEU A 61 7.48 1.43 3.31
CA LEU A 61 7.21 2.05 4.63
C LEU A 61 7.33 1.05 5.79
N TRP A 62 6.68 -0.11 5.65
CA TRP A 62 6.68 -1.16 6.66
C TRP A 62 8.07 -1.78 6.89
N PRO A 63 8.77 -2.30 5.87
CA PRO A 63 10.10 -2.86 6.06
C PRO A 63 11.12 -1.79 6.48
N ALA A 64 10.98 -0.53 6.06
CA ALA A 64 11.81 0.57 6.55
C ALA A 64 11.63 0.79 8.05
N TYR A 65 10.38 0.88 8.53
CA TYR A 65 10.08 0.99 9.96
C TYR A 65 10.70 -0.18 10.75
N LEU A 66 10.51 -1.41 10.28
CA LEU A 66 11.07 -2.59 10.92
C LEU A 66 12.61 -2.59 10.89
N TYR A 67 13.23 -2.16 9.79
CA TYR A 67 14.68 -2.03 9.68
C TYR A 67 15.23 -1.02 10.70
N PHE A 68 14.61 0.15 10.83
CA PHE A 68 15.06 1.16 11.80
C PHE A 68 14.95 0.67 13.24
N LYS A 69 13.90 -0.10 13.56
CA LYS A 69 13.68 -0.66 14.90
C LYS A 69 14.59 -1.84 15.22
N THR A 70 14.78 -2.78 14.28
CA THR A 70 15.43 -4.08 14.54
C THR A 70 16.84 -4.19 14.00
N LYS A 71 17.23 -3.32 13.05
CA LYS A 71 18.48 -3.40 12.27
C LYS A 71 18.67 -4.73 11.53
N ASN A 72 17.60 -5.51 11.31
CA ASN A 72 17.67 -6.76 10.58
C ASN A 72 17.92 -6.51 9.07
N LYS A 73 18.95 -7.16 8.52
CA LYS A 73 19.34 -7.08 7.10
C LYS A 73 18.28 -7.59 6.14
N GLU A 74 17.40 -8.50 6.56
CA GLU A 74 16.27 -8.98 5.74
C GLU A 74 15.31 -7.84 5.40
N ASN A 75 15.03 -6.95 6.36
CA ASN A 75 14.20 -5.78 6.10
C ASN A 75 14.87 -4.81 5.13
N LEU A 76 16.20 -4.70 5.17
CA LEU A 76 16.95 -3.93 4.18
C LEU A 76 16.81 -4.53 2.77
N LEU A 77 16.90 -5.86 2.65
CA LEU A 77 16.67 -6.55 1.36
C LEU A 77 15.26 -6.31 0.83
N LEU A 78 14.24 -6.36 1.69
CA LEU A 78 12.86 -6.06 1.31
C LEU A 78 12.70 -4.63 0.78
N ILE A 79 13.35 -3.64 1.42
CA ILE A 79 13.38 -2.26 0.93
C ILE A 79 14.01 -2.18 -0.46
N VAL A 80 15.19 -2.77 -0.63
CA VAL A 80 15.91 -2.75 -1.92
C VAL A 80 15.08 -3.41 -3.02
N PHE A 81 14.44 -4.54 -2.72
CA PHE A 81 13.59 -5.26 -3.67
C PHE A 81 12.34 -4.45 -4.04
N ALA A 82 11.68 -3.82 -3.07
CA ALA A 82 10.54 -2.94 -3.31
C ALA A 82 10.91 -1.72 -4.18
N LEU A 83 12.06 -1.10 -3.91
CA LEU A 83 12.60 0.00 -4.72
C LEU A 83 12.96 -0.47 -6.14
N ALA A 84 13.46 -1.69 -6.31
CA ALA A 84 13.75 -2.25 -7.62
C ALA A 84 12.47 -2.48 -8.44
N ILE A 85 11.41 -3.05 -7.83
CA ILE A 85 10.17 -3.36 -8.55
C ILE A 85 9.38 -2.11 -8.87
N TRP A 86 9.23 -1.17 -7.93
CA TRP A 86 8.32 -0.03 -8.10
C TRP A 86 9.05 1.30 -8.30
N GLY A 87 10.20 1.47 -7.65
CA GLY A 87 11.02 2.67 -7.76
C GLY A 87 11.71 2.81 -9.11
N LEU A 88 12.19 1.71 -9.73
CA LEU A 88 12.79 1.78 -11.06
C LEU A 88 11.77 2.16 -12.14
N PRO A 89 10.56 1.56 -12.22
CA PRO A 89 9.51 2.05 -13.11
C PRO A 89 9.09 3.50 -12.84
N LEU A 90 9.00 3.91 -11.56
CA LEU A 90 8.72 5.30 -11.20
C LEU A 90 9.77 6.25 -11.79
N LEU A 91 11.06 5.97 -11.56
CA LEU A 91 12.16 6.77 -12.10
C LEU A 91 12.17 6.76 -13.64
N SER A 92 11.91 5.61 -14.26
CA SER A 92 11.77 5.53 -15.72
C SER A 92 10.60 6.37 -16.23
N THR A 93 9.48 6.40 -15.51
CA THR A 93 8.28 7.16 -15.92
C THR A 93 8.52 8.66 -15.76
N LEU A 94 9.20 9.07 -14.69
CA LEU A 94 9.62 10.46 -14.47
C LEU A 94 10.63 10.95 -15.52
N THR A 95 11.54 10.08 -15.96
CA THR A 95 12.57 10.43 -16.96
C THR A 95 12.05 10.40 -18.40
N LYS A 96 11.04 9.57 -18.70
CA LYS A 96 10.36 9.53 -20.03
C LYS A 96 9.29 10.61 -20.20
N GLY A 97 8.84 11.26 -19.13
CA GLY A 97 7.83 12.32 -19.15
C GLY A 97 8.35 13.69 -19.62
N ARG A 98 9.42 13.74 -20.42
CA ARG A 98 10.01 14.95 -21.01
C ARG A 98 10.13 14.80 -22.51
#